data_AF-A0A2H0YPW1-F1
#
_entry.id   AF-A0A2H0YPW1-F1
#
_cell.length_a   1.000
_cell.length_b   1.000
_cell.length_c   1.000
_cell.angle_alpha   90.00
_cell.angle_beta   90.00
_cell.angle_gamma   90.00
#
_symmetry.space_group_name_H-M   'P 1'
#
loop_
_entity.id
_entity.type
_entity.pdbx_description
1 polymer ?
#
loop_
_entity_poly.entity_id
_entity_poly.type
_entity_poly.pdbx_seq_one_letter_code
_entity_poly.pdbx_strand_id
1 'polypeptide(L)'
;MLVDKGEKMHPTFGFIAFDMRKAKKALAINQWQIEQVLTSLSCQIITWNLLDVAMSFVNTPYELGANITYAPDSLDCSGLSKLIFACAGVWLPRYTVLQVDHGEKIKSDNRKPGDLIFFKGKNPWLHPGFERGIGHVGFVLDEKTFLHTTSKTEKVILSEIADLKWPILACRRILACPKNLTVIRLPEELFHLTSPEEIYCLIRSKLKQSRLQ
;
A
#
# COMPACT_ATOMS: atom_id res chain seq x y z
N MET A 1 -8.50 -3.49 21.15
CA MET A 1 -9.04 -3.56 19.78
C MET A 1 -9.58 -2.20 19.40
N LEU A 2 -8.83 -1.43 18.61
CA LEU A 2 -9.37 -0.29 17.88
C LEU A 2 -9.17 -0.62 16.40
N VAL A 3 -10.15 -1.30 15.84
CA VAL A 3 -10.27 -1.44 14.39
C VAL A 3 -10.92 -0.15 13.96
N ASP A 4 -10.12 0.76 13.40
CA ASP A 4 -10.58 2.06 12.94
C ASP A 4 -11.52 1.86 11.74
N LYS A 5 -12.82 1.80 12.04
CA LYS A 5 -13.91 1.68 11.06
C LYS A 5 -14.27 3.09 10.61
N GLY A 6 -13.55 3.67 9.65
CA GLY A 6 -13.90 5.02 9.21
C GLY A 6 -13.10 5.63 8.07
N GLU A 7 -11.89 5.15 7.76
CA GLU A 7 -11.10 5.74 6.69
C GLU A 7 -11.65 5.30 5.32
N LYS A 8 -12.51 6.13 4.72
CA LYS A 8 -12.85 6.03 3.29
C LYS A 8 -11.58 6.32 2.49
N MET A 9 -11.28 5.43 1.55
CA MET A 9 -10.09 5.49 0.69
C MET A 9 -10.10 6.81 -0.10
N HIS A 10 -9.04 7.61 0.02
CA HIS A 10 -8.77 8.65 -0.99
C HIS A 10 -8.52 7.93 -2.32
N PRO A 11 -9.03 8.44 -3.46
CA PRO A 11 -8.78 7.83 -4.76
C PRO A 11 -7.27 7.69 -4.93
N THR A 12 -6.82 6.44 -5.01
CA THR A 12 -5.48 6.05 -5.40
C THR A 12 -5.28 6.44 -6.86
N PHE A 13 -5.29 7.72 -7.25
CA PHE A 13 -5.11 8.19 -8.64
C PHE A 13 -5.88 7.39 -9.70
N GLY A 14 -7.11 6.94 -9.36
CA GLY A 14 -7.88 6.06 -10.22
C GLY A 14 -7.35 4.62 -10.34
N PHE A 15 -6.66 4.05 -9.36
CA PHE A 15 -6.18 2.66 -9.38
C PHE A 15 -6.82 1.83 -8.28
N ILE A 16 -7.41 0.69 -8.62
CA ILE A 16 -8.00 -0.23 -7.63
C ILE A 16 -7.35 -1.61 -7.76
N ALA A 17 -6.83 -2.14 -6.66
CA ALA A 17 -6.32 -3.52 -6.61
C ALA A 17 -7.43 -4.51 -6.99
N PHE A 18 -7.16 -5.42 -7.91
CA PHE A 18 -8.18 -6.27 -8.50
C PHE A 18 -7.75 -7.73 -8.58
N ASP A 19 -8.30 -8.56 -7.71
CA ASP A 19 -8.07 -10.01 -7.75
C ASP A 19 -9.02 -10.67 -8.76
N MET A 20 -8.47 -11.06 -9.92
CA MET A 20 -9.23 -11.71 -11.00
C MET A 20 -9.89 -13.02 -10.55
N ARG A 21 -9.29 -13.78 -9.62
CA ARG A 21 -9.88 -15.03 -9.12
C ARG A 21 -11.12 -14.74 -8.28
N LYS A 22 -11.03 -13.76 -7.38
CA LYS A 22 -12.18 -13.30 -6.58
C LYS A 22 -13.27 -12.71 -7.46
N ALA A 23 -12.90 -11.89 -8.46
CA ALA A 23 -13.84 -11.28 -9.40
C ALA A 23 -14.65 -12.34 -10.17
N LYS A 24 -13.98 -13.33 -10.78
CA LYS A 24 -14.64 -14.45 -11.47
C LYS A 24 -15.63 -15.19 -10.57
N LYS A 25 -15.22 -15.48 -9.33
CA LYS A 25 -16.08 -16.15 -8.34
C LYS A 25 -17.28 -15.29 -7.95
N ALA A 26 -17.06 -14.00 -7.68
CA ALA A 26 -18.10 -13.07 -7.25
C ALA A 26 -19.11 -12.75 -8.37
N LEU A 27 -18.65 -12.66 -9.62
CA LEU A 27 -19.46 -12.28 -10.77
C LEU A 27 -20.07 -13.48 -11.50
N ALA A 28 -19.59 -14.71 -11.24
CA ALA A 28 -19.98 -15.94 -11.93
C ALA A 28 -19.84 -15.85 -13.46
N ILE A 29 -18.78 -15.19 -13.92
CA ILE A 29 -18.43 -15.02 -15.34
C ILE A 29 -16.95 -15.32 -15.56
N ASN A 30 -16.56 -15.52 -16.82
CA ASN A 30 -15.16 -15.78 -17.16
C ASN A 30 -14.33 -14.49 -17.22
N GLN A 31 -13.00 -14.65 -17.31
CA GLN A 31 -12.06 -13.53 -17.35
C GLN A 31 -12.27 -12.63 -18.57
N TRP A 32 -12.45 -13.22 -19.75
CA TRP A 32 -12.65 -12.47 -20.99
C TRP A 32 -13.86 -11.53 -20.89
N GLN A 33 -14.98 -11.99 -20.33
CA GLN A 33 -16.16 -11.15 -20.11
C GLN A 33 -15.87 -9.96 -19.18
N ILE A 34 -15.09 -10.17 -18.11
CA ILE A 34 -14.68 -9.09 -17.20
C ILE A 34 -13.82 -8.07 -17.96
N GLU A 35 -12.82 -8.53 -18.70
CA GLU A 35 -11.89 -7.70 -19.45
C GLU A 35 -12.60 -6.86 -20.53
N GLN A 36 -13.56 -7.45 -21.25
CA GLN A 36 -14.37 -6.73 -22.23
C GLN A 36 -15.18 -5.60 -21.59
N VAL A 37 -15.83 -5.88 -20.44
CA VAL A 37 -16.61 -4.85 -19.75
C VAL A 37 -15.70 -3.73 -19.22
N LEU A 38 -14.58 -4.07 -18.60
CA LEU A 38 -13.61 -3.08 -18.13
C LEU A 38 -13.04 -2.22 -19.28
N THR A 39 -12.73 -2.85 -20.41
CA THR A 39 -12.27 -2.13 -21.62
C THR A 39 -13.35 -1.20 -22.16
N SER A 40 -14.62 -1.64 -22.19
CA SER A 40 -15.75 -0.79 -22.61
C SER A 40 -16.02 0.39 -21.67
N LEU A 41 -15.51 0.31 -20.44
CA LEU A 41 -15.54 1.38 -19.44
C LEU A 41 -14.26 2.23 -19.47
N SER A 42 -13.44 2.12 -20.52
CA SER A 42 -12.14 2.80 -20.64
C SER A 42 -11.17 2.49 -19.50
N CYS A 43 -11.37 1.40 -18.77
CA CYS A 43 -10.47 0.96 -17.71
C CYS A 43 -9.29 0.18 -18.29
N GLN A 44 -8.10 0.34 -17.71
CA GLN A 44 -6.91 -0.43 -18.07
C GLN A 44 -6.56 -1.42 -16.97
N ILE A 45 -6.31 -2.67 -17.35
CA ILE A 45 -5.79 -3.68 -16.42
C ILE A 45 -4.27 -3.65 -16.49
N ILE A 46 -3.65 -3.30 -15.38
CA ILE A 46 -2.19 -3.10 -15.29
C ILE A 46 -1.66 -4.08 -14.25
N THR A 47 -0.46 -4.61 -14.49
CA THR A 47 0.26 -5.37 -13.47
C THR A 47 1.25 -4.44 -12.81
N TRP A 48 1.12 -4.26 -11.50
CA TRP A 48 2.09 -3.56 -10.66
C TRP A 48 2.88 -4.55 -9.84
N ASN A 49 4.17 -4.29 -9.68
CA ASN A 49 4.90 -4.90 -8.58
C ASN A 49 4.95 -3.91 -7.40
N LEU A 50 5.09 -4.43 -6.18
CA LEU A 50 5.04 -3.61 -4.97
C LEU A 50 6.20 -2.57 -4.90
N LEU A 51 7.32 -2.84 -5.57
CA LEU A 51 8.44 -1.90 -5.63
C LEU A 51 8.10 -0.70 -6.53
N ASP A 52 7.46 -0.91 -7.68
CA ASP A 52 7.02 0.18 -8.56
C ASP A 52 6.04 1.10 -7.82
N VAL A 53 5.13 0.52 -7.05
CA VAL A 53 4.20 1.27 -6.19
C VAL A 53 4.96 2.11 -5.17
N ALA A 54 5.93 1.52 -4.47
CA ALA A 54 6.76 2.26 -3.52
C ALA A 54 7.50 3.41 -4.20
N MET A 55 8.10 3.16 -5.37
CA MET A 55 8.84 4.15 -6.13
C MET A 55 7.96 5.32 -6.64
N SER A 56 6.66 5.11 -6.84
CA SER A 56 5.74 6.18 -7.24
C SER A 56 5.57 7.29 -6.19
N PHE A 57 5.91 7.02 -4.91
CA PHE A 57 5.83 7.99 -3.83
C PHE A 57 7.12 8.81 -3.62
N VAL A 58 8.17 8.57 -4.41
CA VAL A 58 9.42 9.34 -4.29
C VAL A 58 9.15 10.83 -4.52
N ASN A 59 9.77 11.68 -3.72
CA ASN A 59 9.57 13.14 -3.64
C ASN A 59 8.24 13.61 -3.03
N THR A 60 7.34 12.73 -2.60
CA THR A 60 6.16 13.17 -1.82
C THR A 60 6.60 13.92 -0.55
N PRO A 61 6.09 15.14 -0.28
CA PRO A 61 6.45 15.93 0.89
C PRO A 61 6.28 15.20 2.22
N TYR A 62 7.10 15.53 3.21
CA TYR A 62 6.96 15.02 4.57
C TYR A 62 6.00 15.88 5.39
N GLU A 63 5.08 15.23 6.10
CA GLU A 63 4.30 15.86 7.16
C GLU A 63 4.05 14.85 8.28
N LEU A 64 4.44 15.21 9.50
CA LEU A 64 4.25 14.34 10.67
C LEU A 64 2.76 14.19 10.95
N GLY A 65 2.27 12.94 11.04
CA GLY A 65 0.86 12.73 11.32
C GLY A 65 -0.05 13.00 10.11
N ALA A 66 0.51 13.14 8.90
CA ALA A 66 -0.24 13.32 7.66
C ALA A 66 -1.49 12.44 7.63
N ASN A 67 -2.64 13.06 7.38
CA ASN A 67 -3.92 12.37 7.32
C ASN A 67 -3.99 11.60 6.01
N ILE A 68 -4.35 10.32 6.08
CA ILE A 68 -4.46 9.45 4.89
C ILE A 68 -5.49 9.96 3.88
N THR A 69 -6.44 10.79 4.33
CA THR A 69 -7.47 11.41 3.49
C THR A 69 -6.88 12.48 2.55
N TYR A 70 -5.73 13.08 2.87
CA TYR A 70 -5.00 14.03 2.01
C TYR A 70 -3.74 13.40 1.41
N ALA A 71 -3.54 12.09 1.57
CA ALA A 71 -2.40 11.43 0.98
C ALA A 71 -2.62 11.21 -0.54
N PRO A 72 -1.61 11.51 -1.39
CA PRO A 72 -0.20 11.68 -1.04
C PRO A 72 0.30 13.13 -1.12
N ASP A 73 -0.50 14.15 -0.79
CA ASP A 73 0.00 15.54 -0.77
C ASP A 73 1.16 15.67 0.24
N SER A 74 1.10 14.89 1.31
CA SER A 74 2.18 14.72 2.28
C SER A 74 2.12 13.34 2.98
N LEU A 75 3.26 12.87 3.49
CA LEU A 75 3.40 11.56 4.16
C LEU A 75 4.36 11.60 5.36
N ASP A 76 4.08 10.79 6.38
CA ASP A 76 5.09 10.36 7.35
C ASP A 76 5.54 8.92 7.10
N CYS A 77 6.52 8.44 7.87
CA CYS A 77 7.12 7.12 7.72
C CYS A 77 6.09 5.98 7.69
N SER A 78 5.12 6.00 8.61
CA SER A 78 4.08 4.97 8.74
C SER A 78 2.90 5.18 7.81
N GLY A 79 2.61 6.41 7.41
CA GLY A 79 1.66 6.72 6.34
C GLY A 79 2.15 6.17 5.00
N LEU A 80 3.44 6.33 4.70
CA LEU A 80 4.07 5.79 3.49
C LEU A 80 3.93 4.26 3.42
N SER A 81 4.36 3.54 4.46
CA SER A 81 4.23 2.08 4.49
C SER A 81 2.77 1.64 4.35
N LYS A 82 1.84 2.30 5.06
CA LYS A 82 0.41 2.00 4.97
C LYS A 82 -0.11 2.13 3.55
N LEU A 83 0.23 3.20 2.81
CA LEU A 83 -0.24 3.40 1.44
C LEU A 83 0.33 2.39 0.46
N ILE A 84 1.63 2.09 0.53
CA ILE A 84 2.27 1.10 -0.33
C ILE A 84 1.53 -0.24 -0.23
N PHE A 85 1.21 -0.67 1.00
CA PHE A 85 0.49 -1.92 1.23
C PHE A 85 -1.01 -1.82 0.96
N ALA A 86 -1.64 -0.66 1.15
CA ALA A 86 -3.05 -0.44 0.81
C ALA A 86 -3.29 -0.58 -0.70
N CYS A 87 -2.38 -0.08 -1.54
CA CYS A 87 -2.39 -0.33 -2.99
C CYS A 87 -2.30 -1.83 -3.34
N ALA A 88 -1.77 -2.65 -2.45
CA ALA A 88 -1.73 -4.11 -2.56
C ALA A 88 -2.90 -4.83 -1.88
N GLY A 89 -3.89 -4.08 -1.39
CA GLY A 89 -5.05 -4.60 -0.66
C GLY A 89 -4.74 -5.05 0.77
N VAL A 90 -3.61 -4.62 1.35
CA VAL A 90 -3.21 -4.94 2.73
C VAL A 90 -3.27 -3.69 3.59
N TRP A 91 -4.12 -3.73 4.61
CA TRP A 91 -4.36 -2.60 5.50
C TRP A 91 -3.47 -2.70 6.73
N LEU A 92 -2.46 -1.83 6.78
CA LEU A 92 -1.62 -1.66 7.97
C LEU A 92 -2.22 -0.59 8.91
N PRO A 93 -1.99 -0.72 10.24
CA PRO A 93 -2.32 0.32 11.20
C PRO A 93 -1.62 1.65 10.88
N ARG A 94 -2.19 2.77 11.32
CA ARG A 94 -1.62 4.11 11.10
C ARG A 94 -0.27 4.32 11.77
N TYR A 95 -0.05 3.70 12.94
CA TYR A 95 1.11 3.97 13.78
C TYR A 95 2.20 2.92 13.62
N THR A 96 3.45 3.37 13.45
CA THR A 96 4.67 2.53 13.36
C THR A 96 4.73 1.45 14.43
N VAL A 97 4.38 1.82 15.67
CA VAL A 97 4.43 0.93 16.85
C VAL A 97 3.44 -0.22 16.78
N LEU A 98 2.38 -0.11 15.97
CA LEU A 98 1.42 -1.18 15.72
C LEU A 98 1.79 -1.98 14.47
N GLN A 99 2.34 -1.32 13.45
CA GLN A 99 2.79 -1.99 12.22
C GLN A 99 3.85 -3.06 12.46
N VAL A 100 4.69 -2.89 13.49
CA VAL A 100 5.74 -3.86 13.86
C VAL A 100 5.21 -5.23 14.28
N ASP A 101 3.92 -5.36 14.57
CA ASP A 101 3.29 -6.65 14.92
C ASP A 101 2.70 -7.39 13.71
N HIS A 102 2.68 -6.77 12.53
CA HIS A 102 2.11 -7.35 11.33
C HIS A 102 3.14 -8.10 10.49
N GLY A 103 2.69 -9.17 9.83
CA GLY A 103 3.49 -9.98 8.93
C GLY A 103 4.43 -10.98 9.62
N GLU A 104 5.26 -11.62 8.83
CA GLU A 104 6.25 -12.59 9.30
C GLU A 104 7.46 -11.89 9.93
N LYS A 105 7.98 -12.41 11.05
CA LYS A 105 9.20 -11.90 11.68
C LYS A 105 10.42 -12.32 10.86
N ILE A 106 11.19 -11.36 10.38
CA ILE A 106 12.39 -11.61 9.57
C ILE A 106 13.65 -11.24 10.36
N LYS A 107 14.68 -12.08 10.28
CA LYS A 107 16.02 -11.72 10.78
C LYS A 107 16.56 -10.59 9.91
N SER A 108 17.25 -9.62 10.52
CA SER A 108 17.88 -8.48 9.83
C SER A 108 18.60 -8.90 8.54
N ASP A 109 19.38 -9.98 8.58
CA ASP A 109 20.22 -10.34 7.44
C ASP A 109 19.48 -11.15 6.35
N ASN A 110 18.22 -11.50 6.61
CA ASN A 110 17.33 -12.21 5.68
C ASN A 110 16.27 -11.29 5.05
N ARG A 111 16.44 -9.96 5.20
CA ARG A 111 15.61 -8.96 4.56
C ARG A 111 15.60 -9.16 3.05
N LYS A 112 14.46 -8.91 2.44
CA LYS A 112 14.26 -8.89 0.99
C LYS A 112 13.54 -7.60 0.59
N PRO A 113 13.64 -7.20 -0.70
CA PRO A 113 12.76 -6.17 -1.25
C PRO A 113 11.31 -6.38 -0.82
N GLY A 114 10.61 -5.31 -0.44
CA GLY A 114 9.24 -5.35 0.06
C GLY A 114 9.06 -5.63 1.55
N ASP A 115 10.12 -5.95 2.29
CA ASP A 115 10.05 -6.04 3.74
C ASP A 115 9.97 -4.64 4.39
N LEU A 116 9.36 -4.56 5.58
CA LEU A 116 9.44 -3.38 6.43
C LEU A 116 10.59 -3.52 7.42
N ILE A 117 11.36 -2.45 7.58
CA ILE A 117 12.44 -2.35 8.55
C ILE A 117 12.10 -1.27 9.58
N PHE A 118 12.20 -1.63 10.86
CA PHE A 118 11.80 -0.79 11.98
C PHE A 118 13.01 -0.37 12.79
N PHE A 119 13.03 0.90 13.19
CA PHE A 119 14.12 1.49 13.94
C PHE A 119 13.61 2.13 15.22
N LYS A 120 14.54 2.34 16.17
CA LYS A 120 14.27 3.15 17.36
C LYS A 120 13.78 4.55 16.99
N GLY A 121 14.36 5.17 15.96
CA GLY A 121 14.02 6.54 15.59
C GLY A 121 14.44 7.57 16.64
N LYS A 122 14.08 8.84 16.40
CA LYS A 122 14.38 9.97 17.31
C LYS A 122 13.40 10.04 18.49
N ASN A 123 12.11 9.81 18.23
CA ASN A 123 11.02 9.89 19.21
C ASN A 123 10.25 8.55 19.26
N PRO A 124 10.82 7.49 19.86
CA PRO A 124 10.17 6.18 19.92
C PRO A 124 8.93 6.18 20.82
N TRP A 125 7.91 5.43 20.40
CA TRP A 125 6.76 5.07 21.23
C TRP A 125 7.03 3.74 21.93
N LEU A 126 6.58 3.62 23.18
CA LEU A 126 6.72 2.39 23.95
C LEU A 126 5.92 1.24 23.33
N HIS A 127 6.50 0.05 23.36
CA HIS A 127 5.87 -1.18 22.89
C HIS A 127 6.21 -2.33 23.85
N PRO A 128 5.26 -3.21 24.23
CA PRO A 128 5.55 -4.33 25.14
C PRO A 128 6.65 -5.27 24.63
N GLY A 129 6.80 -5.40 23.32
CA GLY A 129 7.85 -6.22 22.69
C GLY A 129 9.15 -5.48 22.37
N PHE A 130 9.24 -4.16 22.62
CA PHE A 130 10.42 -3.34 22.33
C PHE A 130 10.63 -2.29 23.42
N GLU A 131 11.41 -2.63 24.45
CA GLU A 131 11.71 -1.73 25.59
C GLU A 131 12.36 -0.42 25.16
N ARG A 132 13.13 -0.44 24.07
CA ARG A 132 13.75 0.77 23.49
C ARG A 132 12.76 1.66 22.72
N GLY A 133 11.53 1.18 22.57
CA GLY A 133 10.45 1.75 21.77
C GLY A 133 10.70 1.71 20.25
N ILE A 134 9.64 1.97 19.48
CA ILE A 134 9.65 1.98 18.02
C ILE A 134 9.30 3.40 17.53
N GLY A 135 10.13 3.98 16.68
CA GLY A 135 9.97 5.39 16.27
C GLY A 135 10.07 5.66 14.77
N HIS A 136 10.51 4.71 13.96
CA HIS A 136 10.59 4.88 12.50
C HIS A 136 10.40 3.57 11.76
N VAL A 137 9.82 3.62 10.57
CA VAL A 137 9.71 2.50 9.63
C VAL A 137 10.20 2.90 8.26
N GLY A 138 10.83 1.96 7.57
CA GLY A 138 11.27 2.05 6.19
C GLY A 138 10.77 0.86 5.38
N PHE A 139 10.66 1.04 4.07
CA PHE A 139 10.29 -0.01 3.12
C PHE A 139 11.55 -0.44 2.35
N VAL A 140 11.96 -1.70 2.49
CA VAL A 140 13.19 -2.23 1.90
C VAL A 140 13.04 -2.32 0.38
N LEU A 141 13.96 -1.70 -0.35
CA LEU A 141 13.99 -1.73 -1.83
C LEU A 141 14.97 -2.80 -2.33
N ASP A 142 16.11 -2.94 -1.65
CA ASP A 142 17.12 -3.96 -1.91
C ASP A 142 17.93 -4.29 -0.64
N GLU A 143 19.07 -4.96 -0.77
CA GLU A 143 19.92 -5.35 0.37
C GLU A 143 20.42 -4.16 1.20
N LYS A 144 20.63 -3.01 0.57
CA LYS A 144 21.26 -1.83 1.17
C LYS A 144 20.33 -0.65 1.24
N THR A 145 19.36 -0.54 0.33
CA THR A 145 18.52 0.65 0.20
C THR A 145 17.11 0.42 0.69
N PHE A 146 16.51 1.49 1.18
CA PHE A 146 15.15 1.51 1.63
C PHE A 146 14.52 2.87 1.33
N LEU A 147 13.21 2.86 1.16
CA LEU A 147 12.39 4.04 0.98
C LEU A 147 11.84 4.49 2.33
N HIS A 148 11.96 5.79 2.63
CA HIS A 148 11.40 6.37 3.83
C HIS A 148 11.21 7.88 3.72
N THR A 149 10.62 8.47 4.75
CA THR A 149 10.48 9.92 4.90
C THR A 149 10.61 10.31 6.37
N THR A 150 11.25 11.44 6.64
CA THR A 150 11.46 11.99 8.00
C THR A 150 11.41 13.51 7.96
N SER A 151 11.30 14.15 9.12
CA SER A 151 11.42 15.61 9.23
C SER A 151 12.76 16.17 8.74
N LYS A 152 13.82 15.35 8.65
CA LYS A 152 15.13 15.77 8.14
C LYS A 152 15.20 15.68 6.61
N THR A 153 14.51 14.70 6.03
CA THR A 153 14.51 14.50 4.58
C THR A 153 13.49 15.39 3.88
N GLU A 154 12.48 15.87 4.62
CA GLU A 154 11.40 16.78 4.17
C GLU A 154 10.52 16.23 3.04
N LYS A 155 10.86 15.07 2.51
CA LYS A 155 10.14 14.30 1.50
C LYS A 155 10.53 12.82 1.57
N VAL A 156 9.79 12.00 0.83
CA VAL A 156 10.10 10.61 0.58
C VAL A 156 11.35 10.50 -0.27
N ILE A 157 12.36 9.79 0.24
CA ILE A 157 13.63 9.56 -0.43
C ILE A 157 14.06 8.10 -0.29
N LEU A 158 15.03 7.73 -1.12
CA LEU A 158 15.81 6.53 -0.95
C LEU A 158 17.03 6.87 -0.09
N SER A 159 17.42 5.96 0.78
CA SER A 159 18.66 6.08 1.56
C SER A 159 19.28 4.71 1.75
N GLU A 160 20.58 4.67 2.05
CA GLU A 160 21.19 3.43 2.51
C GLU A 160 20.79 3.17 3.97
N ILE A 161 20.50 1.91 4.29
CA ILE A 161 20.14 1.47 5.64
C ILE A 161 21.27 1.85 6.62
N ALA A 162 22.52 1.82 6.18
CA ALA A 162 23.69 2.19 6.97
C ALA A 162 23.75 3.69 7.32
N ASP A 163 23.12 4.56 6.54
CA ASP A 163 23.11 6.01 6.79
C ASP A 163 22.21 6.38 7.98
N LEU A 164 21.17 5.58 8.20
CA LEU A 164 20.37 5.65 9.42
C LEU A 164 21.21 5.10 10.57
N LYS A 165 21.91 6.01 11.27
CA LYS A 165 22.61 5.72 12.54
C LYS A 165 21.69 5.25 13.69
N TRP A 166 20.42 4.94 13.40
CA TRP A 166 19.46 4.42 14.36
C TRP A 166 19.53 2.89 14.42
N PRO A 167 19.46 2.28 15.61
CA PRO A 167 19.42 0.83 15.73
C PRO A 167 18.21 0.25 15.00
N ILE A 168 18.45 -0.78 14.20
CA ILE A 168 17.41 -1.65 13.64
C ILE A 168 16.88 -2.51 14.78
N LEU A 169 15.56 -2.50 14.97
CA LEU A 169 14.88 -3.21 16.05
C LEU A 169 14.09 -4.42 15.54
N ALA A 170 13.53 -4.34 14.34
CA ALA A 170 12.77 -5.44 13.75
C ALA A 170 12.73 -5.36 12.23
N CYS A 171 12.49 -6.51 11.61
CA CYS A 171 12.08 -6.60 10.21
C CYS A 171 10.80 -7.44 10.11
N ARG A 172 9.92 -7.04 9.19
CA ARG A 172 8.64 -7.72 8.92
C ARG A 172 8.40 -7.91 7.44
N ARG A 173 8.02 -9.13 7.05
CA ARG A 173 7.51 -9.41 5.71
C ARG A 173 5.99 -9.40 5.74
N ILE A 174 5.41 -8.34 5.20
CA ILE A 174 3.94 -8.19 5.12
C ILE A 174 3.39 -8.96 3.93
N LEU A 175 4.06 -8.86 2.78
CA LEU A 175 3.79 -9.60 1.55
C LEU A 175 5.12 -10.04 0.95
N ALA A 176 5.17 -11.24 0.38
CA ALA A 176 6.34 -11.68 -0.38
C ALA A 176 6.47 -10.88 -1.68
N CYS A 177 7.65 -10.33 -1.98
CA CYS A 177 7.95 -9.54 -3.17
C CYS A 177 8.85 -10.32 -4.16
N PRO A 178 8.74 -10.12 -5.49
CA PRO A 178 7.76 -9.28 -6.18
C PRO A 178 6.40 -9.96 -6.27
N LYS A 179 5.40 -9.37 -5.60
CA LYS A 179 4.00 -9.75 -5.81
C LYS A 179 3.48 -8.93 -6.99
N ASN A 180 3.19 -9.61 -8.08
CA ASN A 180 2.48 -9.02 -9.21
C ASN A 180 1.01 -8.82 -8.79
N LEU A 181 0.65 -7.57 -8.59
CA LEU A 181 -0.69 -7.10 -8.26
C LEU A 181 -1.36 -6.68 -9.56
N THR A 182 -2.50 -7.29 -9.87
CA THR A 182 -3.37 -6.75 -10.89
C THR A 182 -4.09 -5.53 -10.30
N VAL A 183 -3.99 -4.40 -10.96
CA VAL A 183 -4.72 -3.17 -10.63
C VAL A 183 -5.54 -2.73 -11.84
N ILE A 184 -6.69 -2.13 -11.58
CA ILE A 184 -7.51 -1.49 -12.59
C ILE A 184 -7.25 0.01 -12.51
N ARG A 185 -6.73 0.59 -13.58
CA ARG A 185 -6.75 2.02 -13.80
C ARG A 185 -8.11 2.41 -14.35
N LEU A 186 -8.80 3.25 -13.61
CA LEU A 186 -10.07 3.87 -13.90
C LEU A 186 -9.84 5.14 -14.72
N PRO A 187 -10.74 5.49 -15.64
CA PRO A 187 -10.81 6.83 -16.20
C PRO A 187 -11.40 7.81 -15.17
N GLU A 188 -11.24 9.11 -15.41
CA GLU A 188 -11.57 10.17 -14.44
C GLU A 188 -13.04 10.12 -13.99
N GLU A 189 -13.96 9.75 -14.88
CA GLU A 189 -15.39 9.64 -14.59
C GLU A 189 -15.70 8.56 -13.55
N LEU A 190 -14.80 7.60 -13.36
CA LEU A 190 -14.93 6.49 -12.41
C LEU A 190 -14.10 6.67 -11.13
N PHE A 191 -13.47 7.83 -10.91
CA PHE A 191 -12.67 8.09 -9.69
C PHE A 191 -13.47 8.05 -8.38
N HIS A 192 -14.80 8.10 -8.48
CA HIS A 192 -15.69 7.91 -7.32
C HIS A 192 -15.72 6.47 -6.81
N LEU A 193 -15.25 5.49 -7.59
CA LEU A 193 -15.10 4.10 -7.14
C LEU A 193 -13.83 4.00 -6.29
N THR A 194 -13.96 3.34 -5.15
CA THR A 194 -12.90 3.22 -4.13
C THR A 194 -12.62 1.79 -3.73
N SER A 195 -13.44 0.82 -4.16
CA SER A 195 -13.30 -0.59 -3.79
C SER A 195 -13.49 -1.56 -4.97
N PRO A 196 -12.90 -2.76 -4.89
CA PRO A 196 -13.14 -3.82 -5.87
C PRO A 196 -14.62 -4.21 -5.96
N GLU A 197 -15.35 -4.18 -4.85
CA GLU A 197 -16.77 -4.50 -4.77
C GLU A 197 -17.63 -3.53 -5.60
N GLU A 198 -17.29 -2.23 -5.60
CA GLU A 198 -17.94 -1.23 -6.45
C GLU A 198 -17.68 -1.50 -7.94
N ILE A 199 -16.45 -1.93 -8.31
CA ILE A 199 -16.16 -2.39 -9.67
C ILE A 199 -17.01 -3.61 -10.02
N TYR A 200 -17.17 -4.57 -9.12
CA TYR A 200 -18.02 -5.74 -9.35
C TYR A 200 -19.48 -5.33 -9.61
N CYS A 201 -20.01 -4.39 -8.83
CA CYS A 201 -21.35 -3.83 -9.04
C CYS A 201 -21.48 -3.15 -10.41
N LEU A 202 -20.48 -2.37 -10.81
CA LEU A 202 -20.47 -1.70 -12.11
C LEU A 202 -20.47 -2.71 -13.27
N ILE A 203 -19.64 -3.76 -13.19
CA ILE A 203 -19.60 -4.84 -14.20
C ILE A 203 -20.98 -5.52 -14.31
N ARG A 204 -21.61 -5.85 -13.17
CA ARG A 204 -22.97 -6.45 -13.16
C ARG A 204 -24.00 -5.55 -13.83
N SER A 205 -23.93 -4.24 -13.59
CA SER A 205 -24.85 -3.26 -14.18
C SER A 205 -24.71 -3.24 -15.71
N LYS A 206 -23.48 -3.17 -16.23
CA LYS A 206 -23.21 -3.17 -17.67
C LYS A 206 -23.64 -4.45 -18.37
N LEU A 207 -23.40 -5.61 -17.76
CA LEU A 207 -23.85 -6.91 -18.31
C LEU A 207 -25.37 -7.06 -18.36
N LYS A 208 -26.11 -6.39 -17.46
CA LYS A 208 -27.58 -6.37 -17.53
C LYS A 208 -28.07 -5.49 -18.67
N GLN A 209 -27.46 -4.32 -18.86
CA GLN A 209 -27.82 -3.39 -19.94
C GLN A 209 -27.59 -4.02 -21.33
N SER A 210 -26.50 -4.75 -21.52
CA SER A 210 -26.18 -5.41 -22.79
C SER A 210 -27.07 -6.62 -23.12
N ARG A 211 -27.89 -7.11 -22.18
CA ARG A 211 -28.86 -8.20 -22.41
C ARG A 211 -30.27 -7.70 -22.75
N LEU A 212 -30.52 -6.40 -22.60
CA LEU A 212 -31.80 -5.74 -22.87
C LEU A 212 -31.83 -5.04 -24.24
N GLN A 213 -30.72 -5.04 -24.96
CA GLN A 213 -30.56 -4.56 -26.34
C GLN A 213 -30.41 -5.77 -27.27
#